data_AF-A0A521HCQ1-F1
#
_entry.id   AF-A0A521HCQ1-F1
#
_cell.length_a   1.000
_cell.length_b   1.000
_cell.length_c   1.000
_cell.angle_alpha   90.00
_cell.angle_beta   90.00
_cell.angle_gamma   90.00
#
_symmetry.space_group_name_H-M   'P 1'
#
loop_
_entity.id
_entity.type
_entity.pdbx_description
1 polymer ?
#
loop_
_entity_poly.entity_id
_entity_poly.type
_entity_poly.pdbx_seq_one_letter_code
_entity_poly.pdbx_strand_id
1 'polypeptide(L)'
;MSISKPPLRPTLHVINETHNMHRTTLKRLFIFLIVFTWTYSLVAQDVLENNVYRVTAYKNGNNQITSTSNYAEVIPPVSIYVPNAFTPNGDGINDTFGVKGEGIRNFHLFIFDRWGEKIFETTNPRQTWDGLYGGEPAEQGTYVVQVYAYGLAKSARNASVTLVR
;
A
#
# COMPACT_ATOMS: atom_id res chain seq x y z
N MET A 1 -27.13 -7.65 91.88
CA MET A 1 -28.12 -7.57 90.79
C MET A 1 -28.18 -6.12 90.32
N SER A 2 -27.52 -5.79 89.21
CA SER A 2 -27.62 -4.50 88.53
C SER A 2 -27.25 -4.72 87.07
N ILE A 3 -28.20 -4.42 86.18
CA ILE A 3 -28.12 -4.61 84.72
C ILE A 3 -27.57 -3.32 84.13
N SER A 4 -26.44 -3.38 83.40
CA SER A 4 -25.94 -2.26 82.61
C SER A 4 -26.03 -2.57 81.11
N LYS A 5 -26.55 -1.60 80.36
CA LYS A 5 -26.90 -1.67 78.93
C LYS A 5 -25.69 -2.00 78.02
N PRO A 6 -25.90 -2.68 76.87
CA PRO A 6 -24.87 -2.81 75.84
C PRO A 6 -24.67 -1.50 75.05
N PRO A 7 -23.45 -1.22 74.54
CA PRO A 7 -23.17 -0.05 73.71
C PRO A 7 -23.70 -0.20 72.27
N LEU A 8 -24.08 0.94 71.68
CA LEU A 8 -24.65 1.09 70.32
C LEU A 8 -23.62 0.75 69.22
N ARG A 9 -24.08 0.07 68.15
CA ARG A 9 -23.28 -0.17 66.93
C ARG A 9 -23.07 1.13 66.14
N PRO A 10 -21.88 1.43 65.61
CA PRO A 10 -21.69 2.52 64.67
C PRO A 10 -22.26 2.18 63.29
N THR A 11 -23.04 3.10 62.73
CA THR A 11 -23.60 3.05 61.38
C THR A 11 -22.48 3.31 60.36
N LEU A 12 -22.16 2.33 59.51
CA LEU A 12 -21.26 2.51 58.37
C LEU A 12 -21.98 3.32 57.29
N HIS A 13 -21.55 4.57 57.08
CA HIS A 13 -22.03 5.45 56.03
C HIS A 13 -21.00 5.52 54.90
N VAL A 14 -20.84 4.44 54.13
CA VAL A 14 -19.99 4.45 52.92
C VAL A 14 -20.54 3.43 51.93
N ILE A 15 -21.24 3.88 50.87
CA ILE A 15 -21.24 3.33 49.49
C ILE A 15 -22.36 3.96 48.65
N ASN A 16 -22.25 5.22 48.22
CA ASN A 16 -23.10 5.75 47.13
C ASN A 16 -22.34 6.55 46.05
N GLU A 17 -21.03 6.75 46.21
CA GLU A 17 -20.24 7.55 45.27
C GLU A 17 -19.65 6.72 44.12
N THR A 18 -19.31 5.45 44.37
CA THR A 18 -18.67 4.56 43.38
C THR A 18 -19.60 4.21 42.20
N HIS A 19 -20.91 4.14 42.41
CA HIS A 19 -21.87 3.79 41.36
C HIS A 19 -22.12 4.94 40.36
N ASN A 20 -21.99 6.20 40.79
CA ASN A 20 -22.22 7.37 39.93
C ASN A 20 -21.01 7.69 39.02
N MET A 21 -19.79 7.39 39.48
CA MET A 21 -18.56 7.60 38.72
C MET A 21 -18.46 6.68 37.49
N HIS A 22 -18.94 5.43 37.60
CA HIS A 22 -18.94 4.48 36.48
C HIS A 22 -19.88 4.92 35.35
N ARG A 23 -21.07 5.46 35.67
CA ARG A 23 -22.06 5.89 34.67
C ARG A 23 -21.65 7.17 33.93
N THR A 24 -20.99 8.12 34.59
CA THR A 24 -20.53 9.37 33.96
C THR A 24 -19.33 9.13 33.05
N THR A 25 -18.40 8.26 33.47
CA THR A 25 -17.23 7.88 32.68
C THR A 25 -17.62 7.12 31.42
N LEU A 26 -18.56 6.17 31.51
CA LEU A 26 -19.09 5.45 30.36
C LEU A 26 -19.82 6.36 29.36
N LYS A 27 -20.61 7.33 29.84
CA LYS A 27 -21.28 8.31 28.96
C LYS A 27 -20.26 9.17 28.21
N ARG A 28 -19.19 9.61 28.88
CA ARG A 28 -18.10 10.37 28.25
C ARG A 28 -17.33 9.55 27.23
N LEU A 29 -17.05 8.27 27.53
CA LEU A 29 -16.39 7.35 26.60
C LEU A 29 -17.26 7.08 25.38
N PHE A 30 -18.58 6.92 25.56
CA PHE A 30 -19.52 6.69 24.48
C PHE A 30 -19.67 7.91 23.57
N ILE A 31 -19.76 9.12 24.15
CA ILE A 31 -19.76 10.37 23.38
C ILE A 31 -18.43 10.55 22.65
N PHE A 32 -17.30 10.23 23.28
CA PHE A 32 -15.99 10.24 22.62
C PHE A 32 -15.95 9.26 21.46
N LEU A 33 -16.41 8.01 21.62
CA LEU A 33 -16.49 7.01 20.55
C LEU A 33 -17.41 7.44 19.41
N ILE A 34 -18.54 8.08 19.71
CA ILE A 34 -19.42 8.64 18.67
C ILE A 34 -18.73 9.80 17.96
N VAL A 35 -18.20 10.78 18.69
CA VAL A 35 -17.51 11.93 18.07
C VAL A 35 -16.30 11.46 17.26
N PHE A 36 -15.53 10.51 17.79
CA PHE A 36 -14.38 9.87 17.15
C PHE A 36 -14.82 9.18 15.86
N THR A 37 -15.82 8.28 15.90
CA THR A 37 -16.33 7.60 14.70
C THR A 37 -16.88 8.58 13.66
N TRP A 38 -17.59 9.64 14.08
CA TRP A 38 -18.08 10.68 13.17
C TRP A 38 -16.95 11.52 12.57
N THR A 39 -15.89 11.80 13.33
CA THR A 39 -14.71 12.50 12.81
C THR A 39 -13.95 11.67 11.77
N TYR A 40 -13.90 10.34 11.90
CA TYR A 40 -13.28 9.49 10.87
C TYR A 40 -14.11 9.43 9.60
N SER A 41 -15.44 9.32 9.70
CA SER A 41 -16.30 9.26 8.52
C SER A 41 -16.24 10.53 7.66
N LEU A 42 -16.02 11.70 8.28
CA LEU A 42 -15.87 12.99 7.58
C LEU A 42 -14.51 13.15 6.85
N VAL A 43 -13.51 12.33 7.18
CA VAL A 43 -12.15 12.38 6.60
C VAL A 43 -11.94 11.32 5.51
N ALA A 44 -13.01 10.65 5.05
CA ALA A 44 -12.97 9.88 3.81
C ALA A 44 -13.08 10.82 2.59
N GLN A 45 -12.06 11.65 2.37
CA GLN A 45 -11.85 12.28 1.06
C GLN A 45 -11.50 11.16 0.09
N ASP A 46 -12.23 11.04 -1.04
CA ASP A 46 -11.87 10.12 -2.12
C ASP A 46 -10.40 10.31 -2.47
N VAL A 47 -9.55 9.36 -2.06
CA VAL A 47 -8.19 9.28 -2.56
C VAL A 47 -8.35 8.87 -4.01
N LEU A 48 -8.39 9.86 -4.91
CA LEU A 48 -8.42 9.60 -6.34
C LEU A 48 -7.19 8.74 -6.64
N GLU A 49 -7.42 7.55 -7.16
CA GLU A 49 -6.36 6.74 -7.72
C GLU A 49 -5.57 7.61 -8.73
N ASN A 50 -4.24 7.46 -8.74
CA ASN A 50 -3.40 8.20 -9.66
C ASN A 50 -3.98 8.06 -11.09
N ASN A 51 -4.16 9.19 -11.78
CA ASN A 51 -4.70 9.32 -13.14
C ASN A 51 -6.22 9.37 -13.32
N VAL A 52 -7.00 9.66 -12.29
CA VAL A 52 -8.45 9.97 -12.44
C VAL A 52 -8.68 11.47 -12.57
N TYR A 53 -9.34 11.88 -13.65
CA TYR A 53 -9.63 13.29 -13.99
C TYR A 53 -11.12 13.54 -14.15
N ARG A 54 -11.55 14.80 -14.01
CA ARG A 54 -12.88 15.27 -14.44
C ARG A 54 -12.77 16.68 -14.97
N VAL A 55 -13.72 17.08 -15.80
CA VAL A 55 -13.85 18.44 -16.30
C VAL A 55 -14.91 19.18 -15.48
N THR A 56 -14.57 20.38 -15.03
CA THR A 56 -15.52 21.30 -14.38
C THR A 56 -15.56 22.59 -15.18
N ALA A 57 -16.75 22.91 -15.71
CA ALA A 57 -17.01 24.13 -16.46
C ALA A 57 -17.66 25.16 -15.53
N TYR A 58 -17.20 26.41 -15.64
CA TYR A 58 -17.75 27.55 -14.91
C TYR A 58 -18.32 28.55 -15.90
N LYS A 59 -19.54 29.03 -15.62
CA LYS A 59 -20.07 30.19 -16.33
C LYS A 59 -19.33 31.45 -15.87
N ASN A 60 -18.85 32.25 -16.82
CA ASN A 60 -18.24 33.54 -16.53
C ASN A 60 -19.31 34.55 -16.06
N GLY A 61 -19.14 35.15 -14.87
CA GLY A 61 -20.05 36.15 -14.29
C GLY A 61 -20.41 35.93 -12.81
N ASN A 62 -21.27 36.80 -12.26
CA ASN A 62 -21.53 36.92 -10.81
C ASN A 62 -22.41 35.78 -10.22
N ASN A 63 -23.14 35.05 -11.06
CA ASN A 63 -23.84 33.83 -10.67
C ASN A 63 -23.05 32.63 -11.20
N GLN A 64 -22.13 32.11 -10.37
CA GLN A 64 -21.34 30.92 -10.68
C GLN A 64 -22.27 29.71 -10.86
N ILE A 65 -22.56 29.38 -12.11
CA ILE A 65 -23.15 28.10 -12.48
C ILE A 65 -22.00 27.16 -12.83
N THR A 66 -22.01 25.99 -12.21
CA THR A 66 -20.98 24.96 -12.42
C THR A 66 -21.63 23.75 -13.07
N SER A 67 -20.97 23.20 -14.08
CA SER A 67 -21.29 21.89 -14.65
C SER A 67 -20.06 20.98 -14.51
N THR A 68 -20.28 19.75 -14.08
CA THR A 68 -19.20 18.79 -13.80
C THR A 68 -19.44 17.52 -14.61
N SER A 69 -18.40 17.01 -15.26
CA SER A 69 -18.43 15.73 -15.98
C SER A 69 -18.36 14.52 -15.03
N ASN A 70 -18.44 13.32 -15.59
CA ASN A 70 -18.00 12.11 -14.90
C ASN A 70 -16.48 12.10 -14.69
N TYR A 71 -16.03 11.23 -13.79
CA TYR A 71 -14.62 10.85 -13.68
C TYR A 71 -14.20 9.99 -14.87
N ALA A 72 -12.98 10.21 -15.35
CA ALA A 72 -12.32 9.42 -16.37
C ALA A 72 -10.93 9.02 -15.88
N GLU A 73 -10.66 7.71 -15.91
CA GLU A 73 -9.33 7.16 -15.64
C GLU A 73 -8.50 7.23 -16.92
N VAL A 74 -7.32 7.85 -16.86
CA VAL A 74 -6.35 7.88 -17.95
C VAL A 74 -5.33 6.78 -17.71
N ILE A 75 -5.40 5.73 -18.50
CA ILE A 75 -4.44 4.64 -18.43
C ILE A 75 -3.35 4.91 -19.47
N PRO A 76 -2.08 5.14 -19.07
CA PRO A 76 -1.01 5.35 -20.02
C PRO A 76 -0.82 4.09 -20.89
N PRO A 77 -0.37 4.27 -22.15
CA PRO A 77 -0.03 3.13 -22.99
C PRO A 77 1.07 2.30 -22.33
N VAL A 78 1.07 0.99 -22.58
CA VAL A 78 2.11 0.10 -22.05
C VAL A 78 3.45 0.49 -22.66
N SER A 79 4.41 0.83 -21.80
CA SER A 79 5.79 1.09 -22.17
C SER A 79 6.71 0.30 -21.25
N ILE A 80 7.67 -0.43 -21.83
CA ILE A 80 8.62 -1.25 -21.08
C ILE A 80 10.05 -1.00 -21.54
N TYR A 81 10.95 -0.95 -20.57
CA TYR A 81 12.39 -0.84 -20.73
C TYR A 81 13.07 -1.99 -19.99
N VAL A 82 13.91 -2.71 -20.71
CA VAL A 82 14.70 -3.84 -20.18
C VAL A 82 16.17 -3.37 -20.18
N PRO A 83 16.78 -3.18 -18.99
CA PRO A 83 18.21 -2.91 -18.87
C PRO A 83 19.05 -4.02 -19.52
N ASN A 84 20.25 -3.70 -19.99
CA ASN A 84 21.14 -4.66 -20.65
C ASN A 84 22.28 -5.16 -19.76
N ALA A 85 22.52 -4.54 -18.60
CA ALA A 85 23.53 -4.98 -17.66
C ALA A 85 23.23 -4.54 -16.22
N PHE A 86 23.80 -5.25 -15.24
CA PHE A 86 23.75 -4.91 -13.82
C PHE A 86 24.99 -5.50 -13.10
N THR A 87 25.33 -4.94 -11.94
CA THR A 87 26.54 -5.22 -11.17
C THR A 87 26.18 -5.47 -9.71
N PRO A 88 25.90 -6.72 -9.27
CA PRO A 88 25.58 -7.04 -7.89
C PRO A 88 26.85 -7.00 -7.01
N ASN A 89 27.43 -5.81 -6.83
CA ASN A 89 28.68 -5.57 -6.09
C ASN A 89 28.44 -4.87 -4.73
N GLY A 90 27.20 -4.43 -4.46
CA GLY A 90 26.79 -3.81 -3.20
C GLY A 90 27.09 -2.32 -3.11
N ASP A 91 27.34 -1.62 -4.23
CA ASP A 91 27.60 -0.18 -4.25
C ASP A 91 26.32 0.68 -4.31
N GLY A 92 25.15 0.05 -4.43
CA GLY A 92 23.84 0.67 -4.55
C GLY A 92 23.45 1.04 -5.98
N ILE A 93 24.32 0.80 -6.97
CA ILE A 93 24.17 1.23 -8.37
C ILE A 93 24.03 0.00 -9.26
N ASN A 94 22.81 -0.21 -9.77
CA ASN A 94 22.48 -1.37 -10.61
C ASN A 94 22.82 -2.72 -9.94
N ASP A 95 22.65 -2.83 -8.61
CA ASP A 95 22.86 -4.10 -7.89
C ASP A 95 21.84 -5.18 -8.24
N THR A 96 20.67 -4.78 -8.74
CA THR A 96 19.61 -5.69 -9.12
C THR A 96 19.10 -5.40 -10.53
N PHE A 97 18.57 -6.45 -11.15
CA PHE A 97 17.99 -6.42 -12.48
C PHE A 97 16.46 -6.51 -12.40
N GLY A 98 15.78 -5.60 -13.10
CA GLY A 98 14.33 -5.62 -13.26
C GLY A 98 13.88 -4.85 -14.48
N VAL A 99 12.69 -5.16 -14.97
CA VAL A 99 12.06 -4.43 -16.08
C VAL A 99 11.39 -3.18 -15.52
N LYS A 100 11.66 -2.04 -16.15
CA LYS A 100 11.05 -0.75 -15.83
C LYS A 100 9.93 -0.46 -16.82
N GLY A 101 8.86 0.20 -16.40
CA GLY A 101 7.80 0.54 -17.34
C GLY A 101 6.59 1.19 -16.69
N GLU A 102 5.66 1.61 -17.55
CA GLU A 102 4.42 2.30 -17.20
C GLU A 102 3.23 1.65 -17.90
N GLY A 103 2.03 1.85 -17.36
CA GLY A 103 0.79 1.30 -17.92
C GLY A 103 0.65 -0.23 -17.79
N ILE A 104 1.48 -0.88 -16.96
CA ILE A 104 1.50 -2.33 -16.79
C ILE A 104 0.41 -2.75 -15.79
N ARG A 105 -0.59 -3.48 -16.26
CA ARG A 105 -1.64 -4.12 -15.44
C ARG A 105 -1.32 -5.57 -15.11
N ASN A 106 -0.75 -6.30 -16.08
CA ASN A 106 -0.27 -7.66 -15.88
C ASN A 106 1.18 -7.75 -16.34
N PHE A 107 1.99 -8.48 -15.57
CA PHE A 107 3.42 -8.59 -15.77
C PHE A 107 3.86 -10.03 -15.56
N HIS A 108 4.81 -10.48 -16.39
CA HIS A 108 5.50 -11.75 -16.20
C HIS A 108 6.91 -11.63 -16.76
N LEU A 109 7.90 -11.81 -15.91
CA LEU A 109 9.31 -11.80 -16.24
C LEU A 109 9.89 -13.19 -16.02
N PHE A 110 10.66 -13.65 -17.00
CA PHE A 110 11.48 -14.85 -16.93
C PHE A 110 12.92 -14.49 -17.27
N ILE A 111 13.86 -15.06 -16.52
CA ILE A 111 15.29 -14.97 -16.80
C ILE A 111 15.83 -16.40 -16.88
N PHE A 112 16.57 -16.66 -17.94
CA PHE A 112 17.19 -17.94 -18.20
C PHE A 112 18.71 -17.80 -18.28
N ASP A 113 19.41 -18.81 -17.81
CA ASP A 113 20.84 -18.94 -18.02
C ASP A 113 21.19 -19.24 -19.50
N ARG A 114 22.48 -19.41 -19.77
CA ARG A 114 22.98 -19.71 -21.10
C ARG A 114 22.58 -21.10 -21.65
N TRP A 115 22.13 -22.00 -20.78
CA TRP A 115 21.72 -23.36 -21.10
C TRP A 115 20.20 -23.50 -21.24
N GLY A 116 19.45 -22.42 -20.97
CA GLY A 116 17.99 -22.39 -21.03
C GLY A 116 17.32 -22.77 -19.71
N GLU A 117 18.08 -22.93 -18.62
CA GLU A 117 17.53 -23.11 -17.29
C GLU A 117 16.94 -21.80 -16.77
N LYS A 118 15.70 -21.83 -16.28
CA LYS A 118 15.04 -20.66 -15.71
C LYS A 118 15.56 -20.41 -14.30
N ILE A 119 16.26 -19.31 -14.12
CA ILE A 119 16.89 -18.96 -12.84
C ILE A 119 16.08 -17.95 -12.04
N PHE A 120 15.19 -17.21 -12.68
CA PHE A 120 14.33 -16.22 -12.01
C PHE A 120 13.00 -16.07 -12.74
N GLU A 121 11.94 -15.90 -11.94
CA GLU A 121 10.59 -15.67 -12.43
C GLU A 121 9.84 -14.77 -11.47
N THR A 122 9.08 -13.82 -11.99
CA THR A 122 8.13 -13.05 -11.18
C THR A 122 6.97 -12.51 -12.01
N THR A 123 5.83 -12.36 -11.35
CA THR A 123 4.67 -11.62 -11.86
C THR A 123 4.55 -10.23 -11.21
N ASN A 124 5.43 -9.90 -10.26
CA ASN A 124 5.47 -8.61 -9.60
C ASN A 124 6.51 -7.70 -10.27
N PRO A 125 6.11 -6.59 -10.92
CA PRO A 125 7.03 -5.70 -11.62
C PRO A 125 8.02 -4.96 -10.68
N ARG A 126 7.79 -4.98 -9.37
CA ARG A 126 8.72 -4.40 -8.38
C ARG A 126 9.78 -5.40 -7.90
N GLN A 127 9.56 -6.68 -8.13
CA GLN A 127 10.52 -7.69 -7.74
C GLN A 127 11.65 -7.72 -8.77
N THR A 128 12.89 -7.75 -8.28
CA THR A 128 14.10 -7.71 -9.09
C THR A 128 14.96 -8.94 -8.79
N TRP A 129 15.81 -9.30 -9.74
CA TRP A 129 16.82 -10.33 -9.57
C TRP A 129 18.11 -9.71 -9.07
N ASP A 130 18.63 -10.20 -7.96
CA ASP A 130 19.83 -9.73 -7.27
C ASP A 130 21.12 -10.40 -7.75
N GLY A 131 21.05 -11.24 -8.78
CA GLY A 131 22.21 -11.99 -9.26
C GLY A 131 22.49 -13.27 -8.47
N LEU A 132 21.57 -13.71 -7.61
CA LEU A 132 21.64 -15.01 -6.93
C LEU A 132 20.76 -16.05 -7.63
N TYR A 133 21.20 -17.31 -7.60
CA TYR A 133 20.40 -18.47 -8.00
C TYR A 133 20.62 -19.59 -7.00
N GLY A 134 19.54 -20.12 -6.42
CA GLY A 134 19.63 -21.16 -5.38
C GLY A 134 20.35 -20.71 -4.10
N GLY A 135 20.48 -19.41 -3.86
CA GLY A 135 21.23 -18.83 -2.73
C GLY A 135 22.71 -18.57 -3.02
N GLU A 136 23.22 -19.01 -4.16
CA GLU A 136 24.61 -18.80 -4.58
C GLU A 136 24.71 -17.70 -5.65
N PRO A 137 25.85 -17.01 -5.76
CA PRO A 137 26.08 -16.07 -6.85
C PRO A 137 25.99 -16.76 -8.22
N ALA A 138 25.08 -16.29 -9.07
CA ALA A 138 24.98 -16.78 -10.44
C ALA A 138 26.25 -16.42 -11.24
N GLU A 139 26.67 -17.21 -12.23
CA GLU A 139 27.91 -16.95 -12.98
C GLU A 139 27.95 -15.56 -13.65
N GLN A 140 29.15 -15.03 -13.87
CA GLN A 140 29.29 -13.86 -14.73
C GLN A 140 28.97 -14.25 -16.17
N GLY A 141 28.10 -13.50 -16.85
CA GLY A 141 27.71 -13.85 -18.20
C GLY A 141 26.48 -13.13 -18.71
N THR A 142 25.97 -13.62 -19.85
CA THR A 142 24.76 -13.10 -20.49
C THR A 142 23.61 -14.07 -20.25
N TYR A 143 22.49 -13.51 -19.83
CA TYR A 143 21.24 -14.20 -19.51
C TYR A 143 20.15 -13.79 -20.49
N VAL A 144 19.25 -14.72 -20.79
CA VAL A 144 18.11 -14.46 -21.69
C VAL A 144 16.94 -13.95 -20.85
N VAL A 145 16.34 -12.86 -21.31
CA VAL A 145 15.20 -12.22 -20.65
C VAL A 145 13.98 -12.33 -21.55
N GLN A 146 12.89 -12.85 -21.00
CA GLN A 146 11.58 -12.80 -21.64
C GLN A 146 10.62 -12.05 -20.72
N VAL A 147 9.97 -11.01 -21.25
CA VAL A 147 8.98 -10.25 -20.51
C VAL A 147 7.68 -10.12 -21.29
N TYR A 148 6.57 -10.32 -20.58
CA TYR A 148 5.22 -10.10 -21.04
C TYR A 148 4.58 -9.03 -20.15
N ALA A 149 4.15 -7.92 -20.75
CA ALA A 149 3.48 -6.82 -20.08
C ALA A 149 2.19 -6.47 -20.81
N TYR A 150 1.09 -6.38 -20.06
CA TYR A 150 -0.23 -6.10 -20.60
C TYR A 150 -0.86 -4.93 -19.86
N GLY A 151 -1.50 -4.05 -20.62
CA GLY A 151 -2.27 -2.90 -20.13
C GLY A 151 -3.42 -2.67 -21.09
N LEU A 152 -3.53 -1.45 -21.65
CA LEU A 152 -4.46 -1.21 -22.78
C LEU A 152 -4.06 -2.01 -24.03
N ALA A 153 -2.75 -2.19 -24.24
CA ALA A 153 -2.19 -2.99 -25.31
C ALA A 153 -1.31 -4.11 -24.75
N LYS A 154 -0.99 -5.10 -25.58
CA LYS A 154 -0.04 -6.16 -25.24
C LYS A 154 1.38 -5.72 -25.65
N SER A 155 2.35 -5.95 -24.79
CA SER A 155 3.78 -5.74 -25.06
C SER A 155 4.54 -6.97 -24.61
N ALA A 156 5.34 -7.56 -25.50
CA ALA A 156 6.22 -8.67 -25.20
C ALA A 156 7.62 -8.36 -25.73
N ARG A 157 8.65 -8.70 -24.97
CA ARG A 157 10.04 -8.43 -25.36
C ARG A 157 10.95 -9.57 -24.96
N ASN A 158 11.74 -10.02 -25.94
CA ASN A 158 12.89 -10.88 -25.73
C ASN A 158 14.14 -10.01 -25.75
N ALA A 159 15.01 -10.18 -24.76
CA ALA A 159 16.21 -9.39 -24.59
C ALA A 159 17.30 -10.23 -23.93
N SER A 160 18.47 -9.62 -23.70
CA SER A 160 19.52 -10.18 -22.88
C SER A 160 19.96 -9.18 -21.82
N VAL A 161 20.46 -9.71 -20.70
CA VAL A 161 21.11 -8.93 -19.65
C VAL A 161 22.47 -9.53 -19.33
N THR A 162 23.48 -8.69 -19.18
CA THR A 162 24.81 -9.09 -18.73
C THR A 162 24.98 -8.85 -17.23
N LEU A 163 25.31 -9.90 -16.48
CA LEU A 163 25.76 -9.78 -15.09
C LEU A 163 27.27 -9.55 -15.10
N VAL A 164 27.73 -8.48 -14.46
CA VAL A 164 29.15 -8.15 -14.29
C VAL A 164 29.51 -8.14 -12.80
N ARG A 165 30.72 -8.60 -12.43
CA ARG A 165 31.25 -8.50 -11.07
C ARG A 165 32.66 -7.93 -11.09
#